data_AF-A0A0S8GZ54-F1
#
_entry.id   AF-A0A0S8GZ54-F1
#
_cell.length_a   1.000
_cell.length_b   1.000
_cell.length_c   1.000
_cell.angle_alpha   90.00
_cell.angle_beta   90.00
_cell.angle_gamma   90.00
#
_symmetry.space_group_name_H-M   'P 1'
#
loop_
_entity.id
_entity.type
_entity.pdbx_description
1 polymer ?
#
loop_
_entity_poly.entity_id
_entity_poly.type
_entity_poly.pdbx_seq_one_letter_code
_entity_poly.pdbx_strand_id
1 'polypeptide(L)'
;MTDTENQANLNQNVDGRGLCYQAGYLPVPLRSVPPEGLAHLKLYLFNGKAYSLYRNIGLKFGIRDYRRLMDNGVNYVYVSVRDHRAYYRTIENSLEKIVEDPKTKLERKSEILYFTSVELANHLMLEPPRKREIDRAANVARATVKLIIQDKDAFSRLFEVYNHDFYTATHMVNVCSTVVSLANKIGIVDQQVLQKIGSGAMLHDIGKLFIPSKVLNTQSKLTEEQFEIIQNHVERGCEHLAKVADLPPETMAVVAEHHEKLDGSGYPRSLAGDQISLMGRLAGIVDTFEAMTSVRPYRERTHSIEDALEYLRENTPEKYDPELVQVFTQLIEQTVNPDDYEPSFDKHSTLSGLNWLEASNMSGRRHQRHYFRLQALLRRMKQINGQWTLGTAERVIVHNISASGLGLLSPQPLPFDENICVSIPRNDTQQLPNLVATVARCVNHGDGWYTIGAQFHKVLPKKTLESFRRRSFVREFYSFSK
;
A
#
# COMPACT_ATOMS: atom_id res chain seq x y z
N MET A 1 -12.52 35.94 -41.39
CA MET A 1 -11.24 35.55 -42.02
C MET A 1 -10.26 35.29 -40.90
N THR A 2 -9.88 34.02 -40.75
CA THR A 2 -8.71 33.47 -40.04
C THR A 2 -8.41 33.95 -38.62
N ASP A 3 -8.96 33.20 -37.65
CA ASP A 3 -8.39 33.01 -36.32
C ASP A 3 -7.14 32.12 -36.43
N THR A 4 -5.96 32.73 -36.45
CA THR A 4 -4.67 32.06 -36.23
C THR A 4 -3.72 33.10 -35.66
N GLU A 5 -3.57 33.10 -34.34
CA GLU A 5 -2.32 33.42 -33.62
C GLU A 5 -2.63 33.59 -32.14
N ASN A 6 -2.60 32.48 -31.39
CA ASN A 6 -2.21 32.58 -30.00
C ASN A 6 -1.54 31.28 -29.56
N GLN A 7 -0.44 31.45 -28.81
CA GLN A 7 0.30 30.44 -28.07
C GLN A 7 1.39 29.66 -28.84
N ALA A 8 2.41 30.40 -29.25
CA ALA A 8 3.76 29.86 -29.29
C ALA A 8 4.47 30.07 -27.94
N ASN A 9 5.00 28.97 -27.43
CA ASN A 9 6.26 28.83 -26.69
C ASN A 9 6.30 28.71 -25.15
N LEU A 10 6.83 27.53 -24.78
CA LEU A 10 7.76 27.22 -23.67
C LEU A 10 7.16 26.82 -22.32
N ASN A 11 6.59 25.63 -22.27
CA ASN A 11 6.67 24.75 -21.09
C ASN A 11 7.57 23.54 -21.42
N GLN A 12 8.86 23.64 -21.09
CA GLN A 12 9.76 22.49 -21.09
C GLN A 12 9.39 21.55 -19.93
N ASN A 13 8.80 20.42 -20.31
CA ASN A 13 8.25 19.40 -19.43
C ASN A 13 9.37 18.42 -19.03
N VAL A 14 9.97 18.57 -17.84
CA VAL A 14 11.13 17.76 -17.38
C VAL A 14 10.70 16.56 -16.51
N ASP A 15 9.45 16.10 -16.61
CA ASP A 15 9.06 14.85 -15.93
C ASP A 15 8.09 14.03 -16.80
N GLY A 16 8.67 13.21 -17.69
CA GLY A 16 7.96 12.32 -18.63
C GLY A 16 7.13 11.20 -17.99
N ARG A 17 6.81 11.29 -16.70
CA ARG A 17 6.12 10.23 -15.94
C ARG A 17 4.62 10.45 -15.84
N GLY A 18 4.19 11.71 -15.67
CA GLY A 18 2.79 12.09 -15.86
C GLY A 18 2.30 11.91 -17.31
N LEU A 19 3.22 11.84 -18.28
CA LEU A 19 2.91 11.62 -19.70
C LEU A 19 2.64 10.15 -20.05
N CYS A 20 3.08 9.17 -19.26
CA CYS A 20 2.99 7.74 -19.63
C CYS A 20 1.55 7.20 -19.60
N TYR A 21 0.83 7.44 -18.50
CA TYR A 21 -0.58 7.06 -18.38
C TYR A 21 -1.47 7.87 -19.34
N GLN A 22 -1.19 9.18 -19.47
CA GLN A 22 -1.86 10.06 -20.45
C GLN A 22 -1.62 9.63 -21.90
N ALA A 23 -0.47 9.00 -22.20
CA ALA A 23 -0.17 8.43 -23.52
C ALA A 23 -0.75 7.01 -23.72
N GLY A 24 -1.41 6.44 -22.71
CA GLY A 24 -2.05 5.13 -22.81
C GLY A 24 -1.13 3.92 -22.62
N TYR A 25 0.01 4.07 -21.95
CA TYR A 25 0.97 3.00 -21.66
C TYR A 25 1.31 2.87 -20.17
N LEU A 26 1.57 1.65 -19.70
CA LEU A 26 2.03 1.33 -18.36
C LEU A 26 3.48 0.85 -18.41
N PRO A 27 4.37 1.39 -17.55
CA PRO A 27 5.74 0.92 -17.45
C PRO A 27 5.79 -0.43 -16.73
N VAL A 28 6.53 -1.36 -17.30
CA VAL A 28 6.81 -2.69 -16.75
C VAL A 28 8.32 -2.80 -16.52
N PRO A 29 8.77 -2.84 -15.26
CA PRO A 29 10.20 -2.96 -14.96
C PRO A 29 10.71 -4.30 -15.47
N LEU A 30 11.61 -4.28 -16.46
CA LEU A 30 12.02 -5.49 -17.17
C LEU A 30 12.69 -6.48 -16.21
N ARG A 31 13.54 -5.98 -15.30
CA ARG A 31 14.25 -6.77 -14.27
C ARG A 31 13.36 -7.55 -13.32
N SER A 32 12.09 -7.23 -13.31
CA SER A 32 11.16 -7.63 -12.28
C SER A 32 10.06 -8.53 -12.80
N VAL A 33 10.05 -8.80 -14.10
CA VAL A 33 9.05 -9.67 -14.70
C VAL A 33 9.78 -10.77 -15.43
N PRO A 34 9.52 -12.05 -15.10
CA PRO A 34 10.13 -13.15 -15.83
C PRO A 34 9.71 -13.08 -17.30
N PRO A 35 10.55 -13.49 -18.26
CA PRO A 35 10.23 -13.41 -19.69
C PRO A 35 8.86 -14.01 -20.05
N GLU A 36 8.46 -15.08 -19.37
CA GLU A 36 7.16 -15.75 -19.50
C GLU A 36 6.00 -14.80 -19.19
N GLY A 37 6.19 -13.92 -18.21
CA GLY A 37 5.27 -12.84 -17.82
C GLY A 37 5.00 -11.81 -18.93
N LEU A 38 5.86 -11.76 -19.95
CA LEU A 38 5.80 -10.81 -21.06
C LEU A 38 5.45 -11.47 -22.40
N ALA A 39 5.42 -12.81 -22.46
CA ALA A 39 5.31 -13.57 -23.70
C ALA A 39 4.01 -13.39 -24.48
N HIS A 40 2.95 -12.93 -23.83
CA HIS A 40 1.60 -12.80 -24.42
C HIS A 40 1.11 -11.35 -24.53
N LEU A 41 2.03 -10.38 -24.46
CA LEU A 41 1.71 -8.96 -24.43
C LEU A 41 2.30 -8.23 -25.63
N LYS A 42 1.63 -7.15 -26.05
CA LYS A 42 2.28 -6.14 -26.88
C LYS A 42 3.26 -5.37 -26.01
N LEU A 43 4.53 -5.45 -26.35
CA LEU A 43 5.59 -4.74 -25.65
C LEU A 43 6.02 -3.56 -26.50
N TYR A 44 6.16 -2.42 -25.84
CA TYR A 44 6.59 -1.17 -26.43
C TYR A 44 7.88 -0.73 -25.76
N LEU A 45 8.73 -0.03 -26.51
CA LEU A 45 9.90 0.67 -25.99
C LEU A 45 9.69 2.17 -26.13
N PHE A 46 10.08 2.92 -25.11
CA PHE A 46 10.09 4.37 -25.15
C PHE A 46 11.44 4.87 -25.64
N ASN A 47 11.46 5.65 -26.72
CA ASN A 47 12.69 6.20 -27.30
C ASN A 47 12.96 7.66 -26.87
N GLY A 48 12.27 8.16 -25.84
CA GLY A 48 12.36 9.56 -25.40
C GLY A 48 11.30 10.47 -26.02
N LYS A 49 10.67 10.08 -27.13
CA LYS A 49 9.62 10.87 -27.81
C LYS A 49 8.32 10.10 -28.01
N ALA A 50 8.39 8.81 -28.32
CA ALA A 50 7.24 7.98 -28.63
C ALA A 50 7.42 6.53 -28.14
N TYR A 51 6.29 5.85 -27.98
CA TYR A 51 6.22 4.42 -27.70
C TYR A 51 6.21 3.66 -29.02
N SER A 52 7.29 2.95 -29.31
CA SER A 52 7.41 2.14 -30.52
C SER A 52 7.10 0.69 -30.18
N LEU A 53 6.26 0.03 -30.98
CA LEU A 53 5.98 -1.39 -30.83
C LEU A 53 7.30 -2.16 -30.98
N TYR A 54 7.75 -2.78 -29.90
CA TYR A 54 8.92 -3.65 -29.90
C TYR A 54 8.53 -5.08 -30.22
N ARG A 55 7.37 -5.52 -29.73
CA ARG A 55 6.87 -6.87 -29.96
C ARG A 55 5.35 -6.93 -29.95
N ASN A 56 4.80 -7.66 -30.93
CA ASN A 56 3.37 -7.91 -31.07
C ASN A 56 2.94 -9.24 -30.42
N ILE A 57 1.64 -9.39 -30.15
CA ILE A 57 1.03 -10.64 -29.64
C ILE A 57 1.29 -11.76 -30.66
N GLY A 58 1.75 -12.91 -30.17
CA GLY A 58 2.05 -14.10 -30.98
C GLY A 58 3.53 -14.30 -31.31
N LEU A 59 4.38 -13.30 -31.07
CA LEU A 59 5.84 -13.45 -31.15
C LEU A 59 6.38 -13.87 -29.78
N LYS A 60 7.05 -15.02 -29.70
CA LYS A 60 7.63 -15.52 -28.44
C LYS A 60 8.58 -14.49 -27.83
N PHE A 61 8.28 -14.02 -26.61
CA PHE A 61 9.23 -13.32 -25.76
C PHE A 61 9.93 -14.30 -24.84
N GLY A 62 11.17 -14.64 -25.21
CA GLY A 62 11.97 -15.60 -24.48
C GLY A 62 13.18 -14.96 -23.82
N ILE A 63 13.95 -15.80 -23.12
CA ILE A 63 15.15 -15.39 -22.37
C ILE A 63 16.19 -14.64 -23.23
N ARG A 64 16.29 -14.94 -24.53
CA ARG A 64 17.22 -14.25 -25.45
C ARG A 64 16.83 -12.79 -25.67
N ASP A 65 15.54 -12.51 -25.83
CA ASP A 65 15.05 -11.15 -26.02
C ASP A 65 15.18 -10.33 -24.75
N TYR A 66 14.86 -10.96 -23.62
CA TYR A 66 15.05 -10.40 -22.29
C TYR A 66 16.50 -9.99 -22.06
N ARG A 67 17.46 -10.90 -22.30
CA ARG A 67 18.90 -10.61 -22.16
C ARG A 67 19.33 -9.50 -23.10
N ARG A 68 18.93 -9.56 -24.38
CA ARG A 68 19.25 -8.50 -25.34
C ARG A 68 18.77 -7.13 -24.87
N LEU A 69 17.54 -7.00 -24.37
CA LEU A 69 17.04 -5.73 -23.84
C LEU A 69 17.86 -5.26 -22.63
N MET A 70 18.15 -6.17 -21.70
CA MET A 70 18.95 -5.90 -20.52
C MET A 70 20.38 -5.45 -20.84
N ASP A 71 21.04 -6.13 -21.78
CA ASP A 71 22.39 -5.82 -22.25
C ASP A 71 22.45 -4.45 -22.95
N ASN A 72 21.33 -4.01 -23.53
CA ASN A 72 21.17 -2.68 -24.14
C ASN A 72 20.68 -1.62 -23.15
N GLY A 73 20.73 -1.88 -21.84
CA GLY A 73 20.38 -0.91 -20.79
C GLY A 73 18.89 -0.58 -20.70
N VAL A 74 18.02 -1.40 -21.30
CA VAL A 74 16.58 -1.21 -21.21
C VAL A 74 16.10 -1.62 -19.81
N ASN A 75 15.67 -0.63 -19.03
CA ASN A 75 15.15 -0.85 -17.68
C ASN A 75 13.65 -1.15 -17.66
N TYR A 76 12.91 -0.67 -18.67
CA TYR A 76 11.46 -0.79 -18.76
C TYR A 76 11.05 -1.21 -20.16
N VAL A 77 10.09 -2.14 -20.21
CA VAL A 77 9.20 -2.29 -21.35
C VAL A 77 7.86 -1.66 -21.00
N TYR A 78 7.04 -1.38 -21.99
CA TYR A 78 5.75 -0.74 -21.77
C TYR A 78 4.65 -1.60 -22.35
N VAL A 79 3.51 -1.67 -21.66
CA VAL A 79 2.29 -2.33 -22.13
C VAL A 79 1.22 -1.28 -22.31
N SER A 80 0.26 -1.45 -23.22
CA SER A 80 -0.85 -0.49 -23.28
C SER A 80 -1.66 -0.55 -21.99
N VAL A 81 -2.16 0.58 -21.50
CA VAL A 81 -3.14 0.64 -20.40
C VAL A 81 -4.37 -0.21 -20.76
N ARG A 82 -4.72 -0.34 -22.05
CA ARG A 82 -5.80 -1.23 -22.51
C ARG A 82 -5.51 -2.71 -22.26
N ASP A 83 -4.23 -3.08 -22.17
CA ASP A 83 -3.76 -4.46 -22.01
C ASP A 83 -3.34 -4.76 -20.56
N HIS A 84 -3.53 -3.84 -19.60
CA HIS A 84 -3.05 -4.01 -18.21
C HIS A 84 -3.60 -5.28 -17.54
N ARG A 85 -4.86 -5.65 -17.81
CA ARG A 85 -5.47 -6.88 -17.29
C ARG A 85 -4.76 -8.12 -17.82
N ALA A 86 -4.37 -8.13 -19.09
CA ALA A 86 -3.61 -9.22 -19.68
C ALA A 86 -2.21 -9.31 -19.08
N TYR A 87 -1.58 -8.16 -18.80
CA TYR A 87 -0.30 -8.10 -18.11
C TYR A 87 -0.38 -8.73 -16.72
N TYR A 88 -1.24 -8.23 -15.83
CA TYR A 88 -1.36 -8.75 -14.46
C TYR A 88 -1.78 -10.22 -14.44
N ARG A 89 -2.62 -10.66 -15.38
CA ARG A 89 -2.96 -12.08 -15.51
C ARG A 89 -1.76 -12.96 -15.89
N THR A 90 -0.82 -12.44 -16.67
CA THR A 90 0.40 -13.19 -17.01
C THR A 90 1.37 -13.25 -15.83
N ILE A 91 1.44 -12.16 -15.04
CA ILE A 91 2.20 -12.13 -13.78
C ILE A 91 1.60 -13.09 -12.77
N GLU A 92 0.28 -13.10 -12.59
CA GLU A 92 -0.45 -13.98 -11.67
C GLU A 92 -0.08 -15.46 -11.88
N ASN A 93 -0.08 -15.91 -13.14
CA ASN A 93 0.31 -17.28 -13.50
C ASN A 93 1.80 -17.60 -13.25
N SER A 94 2.62 -16.57 -13.02
CA SER A 94 4.06 -16.68 -12.80
C SER A 94 4.46 -16.40 -11.35
N LEU A 95 3.52 -16.01 -10.47
CA LEU A 95 3.82 -15.53 -9.12
C LEU A 95 4.63 -16.54 -8.31
N GLU A 96 4.25 -17.81 -8.32
CA GLU A 96 4.98 -18.86 -7.59
C GLU A 96 6.46 -18.93 -8.03
N LYS A 97 6.71 -18.88 -9.35
CA LYS A 97 8.08 -18.87 -9.90
C LYS A 97 8.84 -17.59 -9.53
N ILE A 98 8.15 -16.45 -9.46
CA ILE A 98 8.75 -15.16 -9.11
C ILE A 98 9.18 -15.17 -7.64
N VAL A 99 8.32 -15.63 -6.73
CA VAL A 99 8.65 -15.68 -5.30
C VAL A 99 9.75 -16.71 -5.01
N GLU A 100 9.82 -17.78 -5.80
CA GLU A 100 10.86 -18.81 -5.68
C GLU A 100 12.20 -18.43 -6.33
N ASP A 101 12.24 -17.43 -7.21
CA ASP A 101 13.47 -17.09 -7.96
C ASP A 101 14.56 -16.57 -7.02
N PRO A 102 15.70 -17.27 -6.84
CA PRO A 102 16.76 -16.84 -5.94
C PRO A 102 17.50 -15.59 -6.45
N LYS A 103 17.32 -15.20 -7.72
CA LYS A 103 17.97 -14.02 -8.32
C LYS A 103 17.18 -12.74 -8.09
N THR A 104 15.89 -12.86 -7.79
CA THR A 104 15.04 -11.71 -7.52
C THR A 104 15.13 -11.37 -6.03
N LYS A 105 15.38 -10.09 -5.72
CA LYS A 105 15.45 -9.62 -4.33
C LYS A 105 14.10 -9.73 -3.63
N LEU A 106 14.11 -9.98 -2.30
CA LEU A 106 12.89 -10.13 -1.50
C LEU A 106 11.95 -8.93 -1.63
N GLU A 107 12.48 -7.70 -1.53
CA GLU A 107 11.69 -6.47 -1.65
C GLU A 107 10.91 -6.47 -2.96
N ARG A 108 11.57 -6.92 -4.04
CA ARG A 108 10.95 -6.94 -5.35
C ARG A 108 9.91 -8.06 -5.51
N LYS A 109 10.15 -9.23 -4.92
CA LYS A 109 9.16 -10.31 -4.85
C LYS A 109 7.90 -9.83 -4.14
N SER A 110 8.06 -9.18 -2.99
CA SER A 110 6.97 -8.63 -2.19
C SER A 110 6.17 -7.58 -2.94
N GLU A 111 6.83 -6.65 -3.64
CA GLU A 111 6.14 -5.66 -4.48
C GLU A 111 5.30 -6.32 -5.59
N ILE A 112 5.90 -7.24 -6.36
CA ILE A 112 5.20 -7.88 -7.49
C ILE A 112 3.99 -8.67 -6.99
N LEU A 113 4.19 -9.46 -5.92
CA LEU A 113 3.12 -10.23 -5.30
C LEU A 113 2.02 -9.31 -4.79
N TYR A 114 2.35 -8.27 -4.04
CA TYR A 114 1.38 -7.35 -3.47
C TYR A 114 0.53 -6.67 -4.55
N PHE A 115 1.15 -6.02 -5.53
CA PHE A 115 0.41 -5.30 -6.57
C PHE A 115 -0.42 -6.22 -7.45
N THR A 116 0.09 -7.40 -7.79
CA THR A 116 -0.68 -8.39 -8.56
C THR A 116 -1.89 -8.88 -7.77
N SER A 117 -1.71 -9.08 -6.46
CA SER A 117 -2.80 -9.47 -5.55
C SER A 117 -3.86 -8.38 -5.45
N VAL A 118 -3.48 -7.09 -5.35
CA VAL A 118 -4.43 -5.97 -5.28
C VAL A 118 -5.24 -5.86 -6.57
N GLU A 119 -4.60 -6.04 -7.73
CA GLU A 119 -5.30 -6.03 -9.03
C GLU A 119 -6.29 -7.19 -9.16
N LEU A 120 -5.93 -8.38 -8.67
CA LEU A 120 -6.86 -9.50 -8.59
C LEU A 120 -8.02 -9.18 -7.64
N ALA A 121 -7.73 -8.66 -6.44
CA ALA A 121 -8.76 -8.31 -5.47
C ALA A 121 -9.73 -7.24 -6.01
N ASN A 122 -9.23 -6.24 -6.73
CA ASN A 122 -10.08 -5.28 -7.44
C ASN A 122 -11.01 -6.00 -8.43
N HIS A 123 -10.49 -6.95 -9.21
CA HIS A 123 -11.29 -7.73 -10.14
C HIS A 123 -12.34 -8.61 -9.44
N LEU A 124 -12.00 -9.21 -8.30
CA LEU A 124 -12.93 -9.98 -7.46
C LEU A 124 -14.08 -9.11 -6.96
N MET A 125 -13.84 -7.81 -6.76
CA MET A 125 -14.82 -6.84 -6.25
C MET A 125 -15.58 -6.08 -7.34
N LEU A 126 -15.44 -6.45 -8.62
CA LEU A 126 -16.23 -5.84 -9.70
C LEU A 126 -17.55 -6.56 -9.94
N GLU A 127 -17.53 -7.89 -9.94
CA GLU A 127 -18.67 -8.75 -10.23
C GLU A 127 -18.57 -10.03 -9.39
N PRO A 128 -19.70 -10.70 -9.08
CA PRO A 128 -19.70 -11.96 -8.35
C PRO A 128 -18.72 -12.99 -8.95
N PRO A 129 -17.69 -13.44 -8.20
CA PRO A 129 -16.62 -14.27 -8.75
C PRO A 129 -17.14 -15.66 -9.12
N ARG A 130 -16.65 -16.22 -10.23
CA ARG A 130 -16.93 -17.62 -10.60
C ARG A 130 -15.79 -18.51 -10.09
N LYS A 131 -15.93 -19.82 -10.27
CA LYS A 131 -14.88 -20.80 -9.91
C LYS A 131 -13.48 -20.38 -10.39
N ARG A 132 -13.37 -19.88 -11.63
CA ARG A 132 -12.08 -19.44 -12.18
C ARG A 132 -11.47 -18.30 -11.37
N GLU A 133 -12.25 -17.31 -10.94
CA GLU A 133 -11.76 -16.20 -10.11
C GLU A 133 -11.34 -16.67 -8.71
N ILE A 134 -12.05 -17.65 -8.15
CA ILE A 134 -11.70 -18.29 -6.89
C ILE A 134 -10.36 -19.04 -7.01
N ASP A 135 -10.16 -19.81 -8.08
CA ASP A 135 -8.89 -20.51 -8.34
C ASP A 135 -7.71 -19.52 -8.42
N ARG A 136 -7.95 -18.33 -8.99
CA ARG A 136 -6.95 -17.26 -9.06
C ARG A 136 -6.61 -16.69 -7.67
N ALA A 137 -7.61 -16.51 -6.81
CA ALA A 137 -7.39 -16.09 -5.42
C ALA A 137 -6.55 -17.13 -4.66
N ALA A 138 -6.82 -18.41 -4.87
CA ALA A 138 -6.01 -19.50 -4.33
C ALA A 138 -4.56 -19.45 -4.87
N ASN A 139 -4.34 -19.15 -6.16
CA ASN A 139 -2.99 -19.01 -6.72
C ASN A 139 -2.17 -17.91 -6.03
N VAL A 140 -2.79 -16.76 -5.79
CA VAL A 140 -2.17 -15.67 -5.02
C VAL A 140 -1.85 -16.12 -3.60
N ALA A 141 -2.79 -16.76 -2.91
CA ALA A 141 -2.57 -17.29 -1.56
C ALA A 141 -1.38 -18.27 -1.52
N ARG A 142 -1.23 -19.15 -2.52
CA ARG A 142 -0.07 -20.04 -2.62
C ARG A 142 1.25 -19.32 -2.76
N ALA A 143 1.31 -18.28 -3.60
CA ALA A 143 2.52 -17.47 -3.74
C ALA A 143 2.85 -16.71 -2.44
N THR A 144 1.84 -16.20 -1.74
CA THR A 144 2.00 -15.55 -0.42
C THR A 144 2.56 -16.50 0.62
N VAL A 145 1.98 -17.70 0.76
CA VAL A 145 2.47 -18.73 1.68
C VAL A 145 3.90 -19.12 1.36
N LYS A 146 4.23 -19.35 0.08
CA LYS A 146 5.58 -19.68 -0.35
C LYS A 146 6.58 -18.60 0.06
N LEU A 147 6.27 -17.33 -0.20
CA LEU A 147 7.15 -16.22 0.14
C LEU A 147 7.39 -16.14 1.66
N ILE A 148 6.33 -16.25 2.46
CA ILE A 148 6.39 -16.16 3.94
C ILE A 148 7.19 -17.32 4.55
N ILE A 149 7.05 -18.53 4.02
CA ILE A 149 7.77 -19.69 4.54
C ILE A 149 9.26 -19.66 4.14
N GLN A 150 9.56 -19.16 2.94
CA GLN A 150 10.93 -19.16 2.41
C GLN A 150 11.82 -18.09 3.04
N ASP A 151 11.25 -16.99 3.50
CA ASP A 151 12.00 -15.86 4.01
C ASP A 151 11.34 -15.27 5.26
N LYS A 152 12.08 -15.27 6.37
CA LYS A 152 11.61 -14.75 7.67
C LYS A 152 11.27 -13.26 7.63
N ASP A 153 11.87 -12.50 6.70
CA ASP A 153 11.68 -11.05 6.58
C ASP A 153 10.56 -10.73 5.57
N ALA A 154 9.95 -11.74 4.93
CA ALA A 154 8.92 -11.57 3.91
C ALA A 154 7.70 -10.80 4.42
N PHE A 155 7.23 -11.09 5.64
CA PHE A 155 6.10 -10.38 6.22
C PHE A 155 6.42 -8.91 6.39
N SER A 156 7.60 -8.57 6.92
CA SER A 156 8.03 -7.18 7.06
C SER A 156 8.08 -6.46 5.71
N ARG A 157 8.60 -7.11 4.66
CA ARG A 157 8.61 -6.53 3.31
C ARG A 157 7.22 -6.37 2.72
N LEU A 158 6.28 -7.27 3.00
CA LEU A 158 4.89 -7.13 2.58
C LEU A 158 4.22 -5.97 3.32
N PHE A 159 4.42 -5.89 4.63
CA PHE A 159 3.88 -4.85 5.50
C PHE A 159 4.37 -3.45 5.10
N GLU A 160 5.65 -3.30 4.73
CA GLU A 160 6.20 -2.05 4.18
C GLU A 160 5.49 -1.59 2.89
N VAL A 161 4.99 -2.54 2.09
CA VAL A 161 4.31 -2.28 0.81
C VAL A 161 2.79 -2.12 1.00
N TYR A 162 2.25 -2.29 2.21
CA TYR A 162 0.81 -2.13 2.48
C TYR A 162 0.33 -0.72 2.14
N ASN A 163 -0.73 -0.64 1.33
CA ASN A 163 -1.43 0.60 1.11
C ASN A 163 -2.57 0.70 2.11
N HIS A 164 -2.42 1.60 3.09
CA HIS A 164 -3.45 1.87 4.10
C HIS A 164 -4.58 2.78 3.60
N ASP A 165 -4.68 3.02 2.28
CA ASP A 165 -5.89 3.60 1.70
C ASP A 165 -7.00 2.51 1.74
N PHE A 166 -8.11 2.76 2.43
CA PHE A 166 -9.20 1.77 2.54
C PHE A 166 -9.95 1.64 1.21
N TYR A 167 -9.45 0.71 0.39
CA TYR A 167 -10.21 0.04 -0.65
C TYR A 167 -10.36 -1.42 -0.21
N THR A 168 -11.55 -2.01 -0.40
CA THR A 168 -11.79 -3.42 -0.03
C THR A 168 -10.72 -4.35 -0.63
N ALA A 169 -10.20 -4.03 -1.81
CA ALA A 169 -9.13 -4.79 -2.46
C ALA A 169 -7.78 -4.74 -1.71
N THR A 170 -7.34 -3.60 -1.19
CA THR A 170 -6.10 -3.50 -0.41
C THR A 170 -6.25 -4.19 0.94
N HIS A 171 -7.41 -4.01 1.59
CA HIS A 171 -7.79 -4.71 2.82
C HIS A 171 -7.69 -6.24 2.67
N MET A 172 -8.30 -6.81 1.63
CA MET A 172 -8.25 -8.26 1.37
C MET A 172 -6.82 -8.80 1.25
N VAL A 173 -5.92 -8.05 0.59
CA VAL A 173 -4.52 -8.47 0.40
C VAL A 173 -3.70 -8.34 1.68
N ASN A 174 -3.90 -7.28 2.45
CA ASN A 174 -3.24 -7.09 3.74
C ASN A 174 -3.70 -8.19 4.71
N VAL A 175 -5.01 -8.42 4.85
CA VAL A 175 -5.57 -9.50 5.70
C VAL A 175 -5.00 -10.85 5.29
N CYS A 176 -4.92 -11.16 3.99
CA CYS A 176 -4.34 -12.40 3.49
C CYS A 176 -2.89 -12.62 3.93
N SER A 177 -2.03 -11.63 3.73
CA SER A 177 -0.61 -11.76 4.08
C SER A 177 -0.38 -11.76 5.60
N THR A 178 -1.15 -10.98 6.35
CA THR A 178 -1.08 -10.92 7.81
C THR A 178 -1.59 -12.20 8.46
N VAL A 179 -2.75 -12.73 8.04
CA VAL A 179 -3.31 -13.96 8.64
C VAL A 179 -2.43 -15.18 8.37
N VAL A 180 -1.84 -15.27 7.17
CA VAL A 180 -0.89 -16.36 6.84
C VAL A 180 0.36 -16.25 7.71
N SER A 181 0.86 -15.03 7.93
CA SER A 181 2.04 -14.79 8.77
C SER A 181 1.76 -15.15 10.24
N LEU A 182 0.59 -14.76 10.76
CA LEU A 182 0.16 -15.11 12.11
C LEU A 182 -0.02 -16.63 12.25
N ALA A 183 -0.74 -17.27 11.32
CA ALA A 183 -0.95 -18.71 11.27
C ALA A 183 0.36 -19.50 11.26
N ASN A 184 1.34 -19.06 10.46
CA ASN A 184 2.67 -19.66 10.43
C ASN A 184 3.42 -19.44 11.76
N LYS A 185 3.33 -18.24 12.34
CA LYS A 185 3.99 -17.88 13.61
C LYS A 185 3.48 -18.69 14.80
N ILE A 186 2.20 -19.02 14.84
CA ILE A 186 1.61 -19.88 15.89
C ILE A 186 1.92 -21.38 15.69
N GLY A 187 2.62 -21.75 14.62
CA GLY A 187 3.10 -23.12 14.39
C GLY A 187 2.30 -23.96 13.40
N ILE A 188 1.43 -23.38 12.57
CA ILE A 188 0.82 -24.12 11.46
C ILE A 188 1.89 -24.35 10.38
N VAL A 189 2.45 -25.56 10.36
CA VAL A 189 3.52 -25.96 9.42
C VAL A 189 3.00 -26.54 8.11
N ASP A 190 1.73 -26.97 8.06
CA ASP A 190 1.13 -27.51 6.84
C ASP A 190 0.85 -26.38 5.84
N GLN A 191 1.63 -26.38 4.76
CA GLN A 191 1.49 -25.38 3.70
C GLN A 191 0.11 -25.40 3.06
N GLN A 192 -0.54 -26.57 2.91
CA GLN A 192 -1.87 -26.65 2.33
C GLN A 192 -2.89 -25.96 3.22
N VAL A 193 -2.79 -26.12 4.55
CA VAL A 193 -3.66 -25.41 5.49
C VAL A 193 -3.45 -23.90 5.40
N LEU A 194 -2.20 -23.43 5.41
CA LEU A 194 -1.88 -22.00 5.24
C LEU A 194 -2.43 -21.43 3.92
N GLN A 195 -2.35 -22.20 2.84
CA GLN A 195 -2.88 -21.81 1.53
C GLN A 195 -4.40 -21.66 1.54
N LYS A 196 -5.10 -22.57 2.22
CA LYS A 196 -6.57 -22.50 2.36
C LYS A 196 -6.99 -21.32 3.24
N ILE A 197 -6.25 -21.03 4.32
CA ILE A 197 -6.46 -19.84 5.16
C ILE A 197 -6.25 -18.57 4.33
N GLY A 198 -5.14 -18.46 3.62
CA GLY A 198 -4.85 -17.31 2.74
C GLY A 198 -5.90 -17.13 1.64
N SER A 199 -6.39 -18.24 1.05
CA SER A 199 -7.49 -18.19 0.08
C SER A 199 -8.79 -17.69 0.71
N GLY A 200 -9.10 -18.11 1.93
CA GLY A 200 -10.25 -17.61 2.69
C GLY A 200 -10.14 -16.11 2.96
N ALA A 201 -8.95 -15.63 3.34
CA ALA A 201 -8.71 -14.22 3.55
C ALA A 201 -8.77 -13.36 2.28
N MET A 202 -8.37 -13.90 1.12
CA MET A 202 -8.62 -13.24 -0.17
C MET A 202 -10.10 -13.21 -0.58
N LEU A 203 -10.98 -13.94 0.12
CA LEU A 203 -12.40 -14.08 -0.22
C LEU A 203 -13.34 -13.58 0.88
N HIS A 204 -12.84 -13.27 2.08
CA HIS A 204 -13.68 -13.01 3.27
C HIS A 204 -14.74 -11.94 3.03
N ASP A 205 -14.38 -10.93 2.25
CA ASP A 205 -15.17 -9.72 2.04
C ASP A 205 -15.97 -9.69 0.72
N ILE A 206 -15.94 -10.76 -0.10
CA ILE A 206 -16.59 -10.74 -1.42
C ILE A 206 -18.11 -10.54 -1.32
N GLY A 207 -18.69 -10.87 -0.17
CA GLY A 207 -20.10 -10.70 0.08
C GLY A 207 -20.56 -9.24 0.03
N LYS A 208 -19.62 -8.28 0.17
CA LYS A 208 -19.89 -6.85 0.03
C LYS A 208 -20.42 -6.49 -1.37
N LEU A 209 -20.18 -7.32 -2.39
CA LEU A 209 -20.79 -7.20 -3.73
C LEU A 209 -22.31 -7.27 -3.72
N PHE A 210 -22.89 -7.95 -2.72
CA PHE A 210 -24.33 -8.13 -2.60
C PHE A 210 -24.98 -7.10 -1.66
N ILE A 211 -24.18 -6.19 -1.12
CA ILE A 211 -24.65 -5.10 -0.26
C ILE A 211 -24.99 -3.88 -1.12
N PRO A 212 -26.13 -3.21 -0.88
CA PRO A 212 -26.48 -2.01 -1.63
C PRO A 212 -25.39 -0.94 -1.57
N SER A 213 -24.95 -0.47 -2.75
CA SER A 213 -23.87 0.53 -2.87
C SER A 213 -24.14 1.82 -2.07
N LYS A 214 -25.42 2.22 -1.93
CA LYS A 214 -25.82 3.38 -1.11
C LYS A 214 -25.51 3.20 0.38
N VAL A 215 -25.57 1.98 0.89
CA VAL A 215 -25.25 1.66 2.29
C VAL A 215 -23.74 1.56 2.45
N LEU A 216 -23.07 0.82 1.55
CA LEU A 216 -21.63 0.57 1.61
C LEU A 216 -20.78 1.86 1.50
N ASN A 217 -21.25 2.85 0.72
CA ASN A 217 -20.54 4.10 0.47
C ASN A 217 -21.03 5.28 1.32
N THR A 218 -21.73 5.01 2.43
CA THR A 218 -22.19 6.06 3.36
C THR A 218 -20.99 6.80 3.96
N GLN A 219 -20.99 8.14 3.88
CA GLN A 219 -19.90 8.99 4.41
C GLN A 219 -20.11 9.38 5.89
N SER A 220 -21.34 9.29 6.39
CA SER A 220 -21.66 9.49 7.81
C SER A 220 -21.53 8.19 8.60
N LYS A 221 -21.62 8.27 9.93
CA LYS A 221 -21.82 7.08 10.77
C LYS A 221 -23.03 6.30 10.25
N LEU A 222 -22.89 4.97 10.20
CA LEU A 222 -23.96 4.07 9.82
C LEU A 222 -25.04 4.08 10.89
N THR A 223 -26.31 4.03 10.47
CA THR A 223 -27.42 3.71 11.38
C THR A 223 -27.39 2.24 11.76
N GLU A 224 -28.11 1.85 12.82
CA GLU A 224 -28.23 0.43 13.23
C GLU A 224 -28.77 -0.43 12.07
N GLU A 225 -29.82 0.01 11.38
CA GLU A 225 -30.37 -0.67 10.20
C GLU A 225 -29.34 -0.82 9.07
N GLN A 226 -28.56 0.24 8.78
CA GLN A 226 -27.49 0.16 7.78
C GLN A 226 -26.39 -0.80 8.17
N PHE A 227 -26.08 -0.87 9.47
CA PHE A 227 -25.09 -1.78 10.01
C PHE A 227 -25.57 -3.23 9.90
N GLU A 228 -26.81 -3.54 10.28
CA GLU A 228 -27.43 -4.85 10.08
C GLU A 228 -27.39 -5.28 8.59
N ILE A 229 -27.67 -4.36 7.67
CA ILE A 229 -27.57 -4.63 6.23
C ILE A 229 -26.13 -5.02 5.86
N ILE A 230 -25.12 -4.31 6.35
CA ILE A 230 -23.71 -4.61 6.07
C ILE A 230 -23.29 -5.95 6.66
N GLN A 231 -23.77 -6.32 7.85
CA GLN A 231 -23.43 -7.60 8.48
C GLN A 231 -23.77 -8.81 7.59
N ASN A 232 -24.84 -8.70 6.78
CA ASN A 232 -25.24 -9.75 5.84
C ASN A 232 -24.19 -10.09 4.77
N HIS A 233 -23.11 -9.30 4.61
CA HIS A 233 -22.06 -9.63 3.64
C HIS A 233 -21.42 -11.00 3.94
N VAL A 234 -21.31 -11.40 5.21
CA VAL A 234 -20.72 -12.69 5.57
C VAL A 234 -21.55 -13.84 5.00
N GLU A 235 -22.86 -13.84 5.28
CA GLU A 235 -23.78 -14.87 4.80
C GLU A 235 -23.90 -14.85 3.27
N ARG A 236 -24.05 -13.67 2.66
CA ARG A 236 -24.11 -13.50 1.21
C ARG A 236 -22.84 -14.03 0.52
N GLY A 237 -21.68 -13.80 1.11
CA GLY A 237 -20.39 -14.33 0.65
C GLY A 237 -20.37 -15.86 0.71
N CYS A 238 -20.74 -16.43 1.85
CA CYS A 238 -20.79 -17.89 2.04
C CYS A 238 -21.76 -18.57 1.06
N GLU A 239 -22.99 -18.04 0.92
CA GLU A 239 -24.00 -18.56 0.00
C GLU A 239 -23.52 -18.54 -1.45
N HIS A 240 -22.87 -17.45 -1.87
CA HIS A 240 -22.35 -17.34 -3.22
C HIS A 240 -21.23 -18.35 -3.46
N LEU A 241 -20.24 -18.40 -2.57
CA LEU A 241 -19.10 -19.30 -2.68
C LEU A 241 -19.52 -20.78 -2.75
N ALA A 242 -20.43 -21.20 -1.87
CA ALA A 242 -20.93 -22.57 -1.83
C ALA A 242 -21.65 -23.00 -3.13
N LYS A 243 -22.20 -22.04 -3.90
CA LYS A 243 -22.85 -22.32 -5.19
C LYS A 243 -21.85 -22.45 -6.33
N VAL A 244 -20.70 -21.78 -6.26
CA VAL A 244 -19.77 -21.66 -7.40
C VAL A 244 -18.55 -22.55 -7.29
N ALA A 245 -18.17 -23.01 -6.09
CA ALA A 245 -17.03 -23.87 -5.87
C ALA A 245 -17.21 -24.76 -4.64
N ASP A 246 -16.64 -25.96 -4.69
CA ASP A 246 -16.47 -26.82 -3.52
C ASP A 246 -15.19 -26.38 -2.80
N LEU A 247 -15.35 -25.53 -1.78
CA LEU A 247 -14.24 -24.91 -1.07
C LEU A 247 -13.84 -25.71 0.16
N PRO A 248 -12.54 -25.80 0.48
CA PRO A 248 -12.07 -26.44 1.71
C PRO A 248 -12.71 -25.81 2.95
N PRO A 249 -13.00 -26.62 4.00
CA PRO A 249 -13.59 -26.12 5.25
C PRO A 249 -12.80 -24.96 5.86
N GLU A 250 -11.47 -25.00 5.79
CA GLU A 250 -10.59 -23.96 6.33
C GLU A 250 -10.77 -22.62 5.60
N THR A 251 -11.00 -22.66 4.28
CA THR A 251 -11.30 -21.46 3.47
C THR A 251 -12.66 -20.90 3.85
N MET A 252 -13.68 -21.76 3.94
CA MET A 252 -15.04 -21.34 4.31
C MET A 252 -15.12 -20.81 5.75
N ALA A 253 -14.35 -21.37 6.68
CA ALA A 253 -14.30 -20.92 8.07
C ALA A 253 -13.80 -19.48 8.18
N VAL A 254 -12.74 -19.10 7.46
CA VAL A 254 -12.28 -17.69 7.43
C VAL A 254 -13.39 -16.77 6.94
N VAL A 255 -14.06 -17.13 5.83
CA VAL A 255 -15.14 -16.30 5.28
C VAL A 255 -16.31 -16.21 6.25
N ALA A 256 -16.74 -17.32 6.84
CA ALA A 256 -17.94 -17.38 7.67
C ALA A 256 -17.77 -16.81 9.07
N GLU A 257 -16.55 -16.72 9.60
CA GLU A 257 -16.30 -16.47 11.03
C GLU A 257 -15.41 -15.26 11.31
N HIS A 258 -14.90 -14.54 10.30
CA HIS A 258 -14.00 -13.39 10.52
C HIS A 258 -14.61 -12.23 11.32
N HIS A 259 -15.93 -12.21 11.53
CA HIS A 259 -16.60 -11.25 12.40
C HIS A 259 -17.16 -11.83 13.70
N GLU A 260 -16.97 -13.13 13.96
CA GLU A 260 -17.30 -13.75 15.23
C GLU A 260 -16.34 -13.27 16.34
N LYS A 261 -16.77 -13.36 17.61
CA LYS A 261 -16.04 -12.91 18.81
C LYS A 261 -16.24 -13.91 19.94
N LEU A 262 -15.23 -14.13 20.78
CA LEU A 262 -15.26 -15.18 21.79
C LEU A 262 -16.42 -15.04 22.81
N ASP A 263 -16.87 -13.81 23.09
CA ASP A 263 -18.01 -13.50 23.96
C ASP A 263 -19.39 -13.72 23.31
N GLY A 264 -19.44 -14.11 22.03
CA GLY A 264 -20.69 -14.26 21.27
C GLY A 264 -21.27 -12.94 20.76
N SER A 265 -20.60 -11.80 20.96
CA SER A 265 -21.07 -10.48 20.45
C SER A 265 -20.86 -10.31 18.94
N GLY A 266 -20.17 -11.25 18.31
CA GLY A 266 -19.92 -11.27 16.88
C GLY A 266 -21.11 -11.71 16.03
N TYR A 267 -20.88 -11.74 14.72
CA TYR A 267 -21.88 -12.07 13.70
C TYR A 267 -21.24 -12.90 12.58
N PRO A 268 -22.02 -13.63 11.76
CA PRO A 268 -23.48 -13.65 11.69
C PRO A 268 -24.18 -14.64 12.65
N ARG A 269 -23.47 -15.63 13.20
CA ARG A 269 -24.08 -16.70 14.01
C ARG A 269 -23.93 -16.50 15.51
N SER A 270 -23.19 -15.47 15.94
CA SER A 270 -22.93 -15.19 17.36
C SER A 270 -22.32 -16.40 18.07
N LEU A 271 -21.35 -17.02 17.41
CA LEU A 271 -20.59 -18.14 17.96
C LEU A 271 -19.76 -17.66 19.16
N ALA A 272 -19.62 -18.50 20.19
CA ALA A 272 -18.85 -18.17 21.38
C ALA A 272 -17.75 -19.20 21.66
N GLY A 273 -16.63 -18.74 22.23
CA GLY A 273 -15.51 -19.59 22.66
C GLY A 273 -15.07 -20.62 21.61
N ASP A 274 -15.18 -21.90 21.97
CA ASP A 274 -14.76 -23.06 21.17
C ASP A 274 -15.66 -23.40 19.98
N GLN A 275 -16.76 -22.67 19.80
CA GLN A 275 -17.58 -22.78 18.59
C GLN A 275 -16.93 -22.06 17.40
N ILE A 276 -16.04 -21.09 17.65
CA ILE A 276 -15.31 -20.36 16.62
C ILE A 276 -14.05 -21.15 16.28
N SER A 277 -13.87 -21.49 15.01
CA SER A 277 -12.67 -22.20 14.54
C SER A 277 -11.42 -21.35 14.76
N LEU A 278 -10.26 -22.00 14.82
CA LEU A 278 -8.97 -21.31 14.84
C LEU A 278 -8.84 -20.30 13.68
N MET A 279 -9.36 -20.64 12.51
CA MET A 279 -9.34 -19.81 11.30
C MET A 279 -10.18 -18.55 11.49
N GLY A 280 -11.37 -18.68 12.09
CA GLY A 280 -12.23 -17.55 12.47
C GLY A 280 -11.56 -16.63 13.49
N ARG A 281 -10.95 -17.21 14.54
CA ARG A 281 -10.22 -16.44 15.57
C ARG A 281 -9.05 -15.66 14.98
N LEU A 282 -8.22 -16.31 14.15
CA LEU A 282 -7.11 -15.69 13.43
C LEU A 282 -7.59 -14.54 12.54
N ALA A 283 -8.60 -14.80 11.71
CA ALA A 283 -9.15 -13.80 10.80
C ALA A 283 -9.77 -12.61 11.54
N GLY A 284 -10.51 -12.86 12.62
CA GLY A 284 -11.16 -11.81 13.39
C GLY A 284 -10.21 -10.86 14.10
N ILE A 285 -9.04 -11.33 14.56
CA ILE A 285 -7.98 -10.47 15.10
C ILE A 285 -7.39 -9.60 13.98
N VAL A 286 -7.00 -10.22 12.87
CA VAL A 286 -6.34 -9.54 11.74
C VAL A 286 -7.26 -8.53 11.06
N ASP A 287 -8.52 -8.90 10.81
CA ASP A 287 -9.53 -8.02 10.19
C ASP A 287 -9.80 -6.79 11.06
N THR A 288 -9.89 -6.98 12.39
CA THR A 288 -10.05 -5.87 13.34
C THR A 288 -8.87 -4.91 13.29
N PHE A 289 -7.64 -5.44 13.33
CA PHE A 289 -6.42 -4.62 13.25
C PHE A 289 -6.34 -3.83 11.94
N GLU A 290 -6.55 -4.49 10.80
CA GLU A 290 -6.55 -3.83 9.48
C GLU A 290 -7.66 -2.80 9.35
N ALA A 291 -8.85 -3.10 9.89
CA ALA A 291 -9.96 -2.16 9.94
C ALA A 291 -9.66 -0.91 10.78
N MET A 292 -8.86 -1.03 11.84
CA MET A 292 -8.46 0.08 12.71
C MET A 292 -7.36 0.95 12.08
N THR A 293 -6.38 0.32 11.45
CA THR A 293 -5.17 0.97 10.90
C THR A 293 -5.32 1.46 9.46
N SER A 294 -6.44 1.15 8.79
CA SER A 294 -6.76 1.64 7.44
C SER A 294 -7.59 2.93 7.42
N VAL A 295 -7.34 3.81 6.44
CA VAL A 295 -8.00 5.12 6.26
C VAL A 295 -9.42 4.94 5.72
N ARG A 296 -10.46 4.94 6.58
CA ARG A 296 -11.87 4.75 6.19
C ARG A 296 -12.60 6.07 5.89
N PRO A 297 -13.43 6.16 4.83
CA PRO A 297 -14.12 7.41 4.44
C PRO A 297 -15.01 8.05 5.50
N TYR A 298 -15.56 7.26 6.42
CA TYR A 298 -16.49 7.70 7.47
C TYR A 298 -15.83 7.84 8.86
N ARG A 299 -14.52 7.58 8.99
CA ARG A 299 -13.81 7.68 10.28
C ARG A 299 -13.00 8.97 10.33
N GLU A 300 -13.26 9.79 11.35
CA GLU A 300 -12.61 11.10 11.54
C GLU A 300 -11.07 11.01 11.69
N ARG A 301 -10.55 9.92 12.28
CA ARG A 301 -9.11 9.64 12.41
C ARG A 301 -8.82 8.16 12.25
N THR A 302 -7.74 7.82 11.55
CA THR A 302 -7.23 6.44 11.51
C THR A 302 -6.47 6.16 12.81
N HIS A 303 -6.65 4.98 13.40
CA HIS A 303 -5.93 4.60 14.62
C HIS A 303 -4.45 4.33 14.29
N SER A 304 -3.56 4.63 15.24
CA SER A 304 -2.18 4.17 15.14
C SER A 304 -2.10 2.65 15.28
N ILE A 305 -0.95 2.06 14.92
CA ILE A 305 -0.70 0.63 15.13
C ILE A 305 -0.78 0.33 16.64
N GLU A 306 -0.22 1.22 17.45
CA GLU A 306 -0.20 1.15 18.89
C GLU A 306 -1.63 1.19 19.46
N ASP A 307 -2.50 2.09 18.98
CA ASP A 307 -3.91 2.14 19.39
C ASP A 307 -4.66 0.86 19.01
N ALA A 308 -4.38 0.28 17.84
CA ALA A 308 -5.05 -0.94 17.38
C ALA A 308 -4.60 -2.17 18.19
N LEU A 309 -3.31 -2.27 18.53
CA LEU A 309 -2.79 -3.30 19.41
C LEU A 309 -3.35 -3.16 20.83
N GLU A 310 -3.43 -1.93 21.35
CA GLU A 310 -4.01 -1.70 22.67
C GLU A 310 -5.48 -2.09 22.72
N TYR A 311 -6.27 -1.71 21.71
CA TYR A 311 -7.66 -2.14 21.61
C TYR A 311 -7.83 -3.66 21.64
N LEU A 312 -6.98 -4.40 20.91
CA LEU A 312 -7.02 -5.87 20.94
C LEU A 312 -6.71 -6.41 22.35
N ARG A 313 -5.73 -5.83 23.06
CA ARG A 313 -5.37 -6.21 24.44
C ARG A 313 -6.50 -5.89 25.43
N GLU A 314 -7.10 -4.71 25.35
CA GLU A 314 -8.21 -4.28 26.22
C GLU A 314 -9.48 -5.12 26.04
N ASN A 315 -9.67 -5.73 24.87
CA ASN A 315 -10.81 -6.59 24.57
C ASN A 315 -10.46 -8.09 24.68
N THR A 316 -9.33 -8.42 25.31
CA THR A 316 -8.87 -9.79 25.59
C THR A 316 -8.93 -10.04 27.11
N PRO A 317 -9.46 -11.19 27.57
CA PRO A 317 -9.83 -12.39 26.81
C PRO A 317 -11.28 -12.44 26.33
N GLU A 318 -12.09 -11.41 26.58
CA GLU A 318 -13.54 -11.46 26.34
C GLU A 318 -13.87 -11.68 24.86
N LYS A 319 -13.28 -10.90 23.95
CA LYS A 319 -13.61 -10.95 22.51
C LYS A 319 -12.59 -11.69 21.68
N TYR A 320 -11.34 -11.73 22.11
CA TYR A 320 -10.21 -12.24 21.35
C TYR A 320 -9.39 -13.26 22.14
N ASP A 321 -8.81 -14.20 21.41
CA ASP A 321 -8.00 -15.28 21.97
C ASP A 321 -6.67 -14.72 22.52
N PRO A 322 -6.37 -14.89 23.82
CA PRO A 322 -5.22 -14.26 24.46
C PRO A 322 -3.88 -14.73 23.88
N GLU A 323 -3.78 -16.01 23.52
CA GLU A 323 -2.55 -16.55 22.94
C GLU A 323 -2.32 -15.99 21.54
N LEU A 324 -3.38 -15.90 20.74
CA LEU A 324 -3.30 -15.35 19.39
C LEU A 324 -3.01 -13.85 19.40
N VAL A 325 -3.64 -13.07 20.30
CA VAL A 325 -3.38 -11.62 20.43
C VAL A 325 -1.94 -11.37 20.87
N GLN A 326 -1.40 -12.18 21.79
CA GLN A 326 -0.01 -12.08 22.20
C GLN A 326 0.96 -12.33 21.03
N VAL A 327 0.77 -13.41 20.28
CA VAL A 327 1.63 -13.74 19.12
C VAL A 327 1.48 -12.70 18.01
N PHE A 328 0.26 -12.21 17.78
CA PHE A 328 -0.01 -11.17 16.80
C PHE A 328 0.67 -9.84 17.16
N THR A 329 0.57 -9.43 18.42
CA THR A 329 1.27 -8.24 18.94
C THR A 329 2.76 -8.34 18.70
N GLN A 330 3.38 -9.46 19.06
CA GLN A 330 4.81 -9.68 18.83
C GLN A 330 5.17 -9.66 17.35
N LEU A 331 4.34 -10.25 16.49
CA LEU A 331 4.54 -10.24 15.04
C LEU A 331 4.56 -8.82 14.49
N ILE A 332 3.61 -7.97 14.89
CA ILE A 332 3.53 -6.57 14.46
C ILE A 332 4.68 -5.75 15.04
N GLU A 333 4.97 -5.84 16.33
CA GLU A 333 6.07 -5.10 16.97
C GLU A 333 7.44 -5.45 16.38
N GLN A 334 7.69 -6.73 16.08
CA GLN A 334 8.91 -7.19 15.39
C GLN A 334 8.99 -6.68 13.95
N THR A 335 7.84 -6.49 13.30
CA THR A 335 7.76 -5.96 11.94
C THR A 335 7.97 -4.44 11.92
N VAL A 336 7.56 -3.76 12.99
CA VAL A 336 7.64 -2.30 13.17
C VAL A 336 8.92 -1.89 13.93
N ASN A 337 9.87 -2.81 14.15
CA ASN A 337 10.95 -2.72 15.14
C ASN A 337 11.59 -1.31 15.27
N PRO A 338 11.61 -0.69 16.47
CA PRO A 338 12.09 0.67 16.69
C PRO A 338 13.57 0.91 16.32
N ASP A 339 14.41 -0.12 16.37
CA ASP A 339 15.85 0.01 16.11
C ASP A 339 16.19 0.28 14.64
N ASP A 340 15.30 -0.08 13.71
CA ASP A 340 15.41 0.30 12.29
C ASP A 340 14.82 1.70 12.00
N TYR A 341 14.21 2.33 13.02
CA TYR A 341 13.42 3.55 12.92
C TYR A 341 13.90 4.72 13.79
N GLU A 342 14.98 4.58 14.55
CA GLU A 342 15.73 5.75 15.02
C GLU A 342 16.67 6.23 13.89
N PRO A 343 16.40 7.37 13.22
CA PRO A 343 17.47 8.04 12.53
C PRO A 343 18.52 8.36 13.59
N SER A 344 19.72 7.80 13.48
CA SER A 344 20.89 8.30 14.18
C SER A 344 20.99 9.79 13.85
N PHE A 345 20.45 10.63 14.72
CA PHE A 345 20.50 12.05 14.55
C PHE A 345 21.91 12.44 14.94
N ASP A 346 22.75 12.64 13.94
CA ASP A 346 24.06 13.22 14.16
C ASP A 346 23.81 14.68 14.58
N LYS A 347 23.66 14.90 15.89
CA LYS A 347 23.36 16.21 16.53
C LYS A 347 24.35 17.29 16.08
N HIS A 348 25.49 16.89 15.53
CA HIS A 348 26.57 17.78 15.13
C HIS A 348 26.64 18.08 13.63
N SER A 349 26.01 17.33 12.72
CA SER A 349 26.34 17.46 11.28
C SER A 349 25.40 18.33 10.43
N THR A 350 24.14 18.59 10.86
CA THR A 350 23.13 19.25 9.98
C THR A 350 22.49 20.56 10.46
N LEU A 351 22.83 21.08 11.64
CA LEU A 351 22.25 22.34 12.16
C LEU A 351 23.23 23.53 12.17
N SER A 352 24.53 23.28 12.00
CA SER A 352 25.55 24.33 11.89
C SER A 352 25.64 24.87 10.45
N GLY A 353 25.45 26.17 10.27
CA GLY A 353 25.66 26.86 8.97
C GLY A 353 24.43 26.99 8.07
N LEU A 354 23.21 26.79 8.59
CA LEU A 354 21.97 27.09 7.87
C LEU A 354 21.64 28.59 7.95
N ASN A 355 21.47 29.24 6.79
CA ASN A 355 20.83 30.56 6.72
C ASN A 355 19.31 30.35 6.79
N TRP A 356 18.73 30.68 7.94
CA TRP A 356 17.30 30.52 8.19
C TRP A 356 16.50 31.54 7.36
N LEU A 357 15.68 31.04 6.44
CA LEU A 357 14.71 31.86 5.71
C LEU A 357 13.48 32.13 6.59
N GLU A 358 13.08 33.39 6.71
CA GLU A 358 11.76 33.80 7.22
C GLU A 358 10.70 33.59 6.13
N ALA A 359 9.46 33.19 6.47
CA ALA A 359 8.42 32.95 5.45
C ALA A 359 8.02 34.23 4.68
N SER A 360 8.28 35.41 5.24
CA SER A 360 8.16 36.72 4.60
C SER A 360 9.07 36.87 3.35
N ASN A 361 10.20 36.18 3.31
CA ASN A 361 11.20 36.24 2.24
C ASN A 361 11.06 35.12 1.19
N MET A 362 10.00 34.32 1.31
CA MET A 362 9.78 33.13 0.48
C MET A 362 8.99 33.45 -0.79
N SER A 363 9.68 33.47 -1.92
CA SER A 363 9.05 33.66 -3.24
C SER A 363 8.27 32.42 -3.72
N GLY A 364 7.26 32.64 -4.58
CA GLY A 364 6.37 31.62 -5.14
C GLY A 364 7.00 30.51 -6.01
N ARG A 365 6.16 29.78 -6.74
CA ARG A 365 6.49 28.52 -7.47
C ARG A 365 7.68 28.67 -8.43
N ARG A 366 8.90 28.37 -7.97
CA ARG A 366 10.14 28.44 -8.77
C ARG A 366 10.68 27.09 -9.26
N HIS A 367 10.26 25.98 -8.65
CA HIS A 367 10.77 24.63 -8.97
C HIS A 367 9.67 23.62 -9.23
N GLN A 368 9.92 22.71 -10.18
CA GLN A 368 9.02 21.61 -10.51
C GLN A 368 8.76 20.72 -9.29
N ARG A 369 7.49 20.37 -9.06
CA ARG A 369 7.06 19.47 -7.99
C ARG A 369 6.94 18.04 -8.49
N HIS A 370 7.35 17.09 -7.67
CA HIS A 370 7.12 15.66 -7.83
C HIS A 370 6.05 15.25 -6.84
N TYR A 371 4.96 14.69 -7.33
CA TYR A 371 3.85 14.20 -6.51
C TYR A 371 4.05 12.72 -6.22
N PHE A 372 3.68 12.30 -5.01
CA PHE A 372 3.74 10.93 -4.53
C PHE A 372 2.95 10.81 -3.23
N ARG A 373 2.96 9.65 -2.56
CA ARG A 373 2.58 9.54 -1.15
C ARG A 373 3.64 8.73 -0.43
N LEU A 374 4.19 9.29 0.63
CA LEU A 374 5.20 8.63 1.45
C LEU A 374 4.94 8.94 2.92
N GLN A 375 4.86 7.90 3.75
CA GLN A 375 4.82 8.08 5.19
C GLN A 375 6.14 8.65 5.69
N ALA A 376 6.05 9.66 6.55
CA ALA A 376 7.20 10.32 7.15
C ALA A 376 6.90 10.65 8.61
N LEU A 377 7.96 10.86 9.37
CA LEU A 377 7.89 11.40 10.73
C LEU A 377 8.21 12.89 10.69
N LEU A 378 7.27 13.70 11.15
CA LEU A 378 7.43 15.12 11.37
C LEU A 378 7.75 15.40 12.84
N ARG A 379 8.75 16.23 13.10
CA ARG A 379 9.05 16.77 14.44
C ARG A 379 9.05 18.28 14.37
N ARG A 380 8.28 18.92 15.25
CA ARG A 380 8.29 20.37 15.43
C ARG A 380 9.64 20.80 16.02
N MET A 381 10.21 21.89 15.52
CA MET A 381 11.48 22.42 15.98
C MET A 381 11.25 23.61 16.90
N LYS A 382 11.91 23.62 18.07
CA LYS A 382 11.85 24.74 19.03
C LYS A 382 13.25 25.16 19.42
N GLN A 383 13.47 26.45 19.61
CA GLN A 383 14.72 26.97 20.14
C GLN A 383 14.63 27.05 21.66
N ILE A 384 15.53 26.37 22.36
CA ILE A 384 15.68 26.41 23.82
C ILE A 384 17.13 26.82 24.09
N ASN A 385 17.34 27.93 24.81
CA ASN A 385 18.67 28.46 25.14
C ASN A 385 19.59 28.64 23.92
N GLY A 386 19.04 29.14 22.81
CA GLY A 386 19.80 29.34 21.57
C GLY A 386 20.02 28.06 20.74
N GLN A 387 19.68 26.88 21.25
CA GLN A 387 19.83 25.60 20.56
C GLN A 387 18.50 25.07 20.02
N TRP A 388 18.53 24.50 18.82
CA TRP A 388 17.37 23.83 18.23
C TRP A 388 17.14 22.47 18.87
N THR A 389 15.91 22.22 19.29
CA THR A 389 15.42 20.98 19.87
C THR A 389 14.25 20.44 19.04
N LEU A 390 14.13 19.12 18.97
CA LEU A 390 13.05 18.44 18.25
C LEU A 390 11.99 17.97 19.24
N GLY A 391 10.73 18.25 18.92
CA GLY A 391 9.58 17.73 19.64
C GLY A 391 9.31 16.26 19.35
N THR A 392 8.15 15.80 19.82
CA THR A 392 7.60 14.47 19.55
C THR A 392 7.42 14.22 18.06
N ALA A 393 7.61 12.97 17.64
CA ALA A 393 7.36 12.58 16.26
C ALA A 393 5.86 12.45 16.01
N GLU A 394 5.40 13.02 14.90
CA GLU A 394 4.04 12.93 14.39
C GLU A 394 4.08 12.24 13.02
N ARG A 395 3.18 11.27 12.78
CA ARG A 395 3.09 10.62 11.46
C ARG A 395 2.37 11.55 10.48
N VAL A 396 3.00 11.78 9.33
CA VAL A 396 2.47 12.61 8.23
C VAL A 396 2.68 11.93 6.90
N ILE A 397 1.98 12.40 5.85
CA ILE A 397 2.18 11.94 4.48
C ILE A 397 2.84 13.06 3.67
N VAL A 398 4.05 12.83 3.18
CA VAL A 398 4.65 13.70 2.16
C VAL A 398 3.96 13.38 0.84
N HIS A 399 3.23 14.35 0.30
CA HIS A 399 2.45 14.16 -0.92
C HIS A 399 3.05 14.85 -2.17
N ASN A 400 4.05 15.73 -1.97
CA ASN A 400 4.91 16.22 -3.04
C ASN A 400 6.23 16.80 -2.51
N ILE A 401 7.24 16.90 -3.38
CA ILE A 401 8.53 17.56 -3.10
C ILE A 401 9.03 18.33 -4.33
N SER A 402 9.72 19.45 -4.12
CA SER A 402 10.48 20.17 -5.14
C SER A 402 11.88 20.50 -4.59
N ALA A 403 12.72 21.16 -5.39
CA ALA A 403 14.02 21.60 -4.90
C ALA A 403 13.93 22.60 -3.73
N SER A 404 12.80 23.30 -3.55
CA SER A 404 12.65 24.36 -2.55
C SER A 404 11.56 24.11 -1.52
N GLY A 405 10.83 22.99 -1.57
CA GLY A 405 9.83 22.70 -0.56
C GLY A 405 9.17 21.34 -0.70
N LEU A 406 8.19 21.09 0.16
CA LEU A 406 7.37 19.89 0.16
C LEU A 406 5.91 20.21 0.49
N GLY A 407 5.04 19.27 0.17
CA GLY A 407 3.67 19.24 0.68
C GLY A 407 3.47 18.06 1.62
N LEU A 408 2.75 18.30 2.71
CA LEU A 408 2.39 17.33 3.72
C LEU A 408 0.87 17.25 3.87
N LEU A 409 0.37 16.05 4.16
CA LEU A 409 -0.93 15.83 4.78
C LEU A 409 -0.68 15.50 6.25
N SER A 410 -1.32 16.25 7.13
CA SER A 410 -1.18 16.10 8.58
C SER A 410 -2.55 16.00 9.24
N PRO A 411 -2.72 15.14 10.26
CA PRO A 411 -3.94 15.08 11.07
C PRO A 411 -4.02 16.24 12.09
N GLN A 412 -2.96 17.05 12.20
CA GLN A 412 -2.87 18.20 13.09
C GLN A 412 -2.51 19.46 12.29
N PRO A 413 -3.04 20.64 12.68
CA PRO A 413 -2.62 21.89 12.08
C PRO A 413 -1.16 22.18 12.43
N LEU A 414 -0.42 22.67 11.44
CA LEU A 414 0.88 23.32 11.66
C LEU A 414 0.72 24.83 11.40
N PRO A 415 1.00 25.69 12.39
CA PRO A 415 1.00 27.13 12.21
C PRO A 415 1.95 27.60 11.11
N PHE A 416 1.59 28.72 10.49
CA PHE A 416 2.50 29.47 9.62
C PHE A 416 3.78 29.84 10.38
N ASP A 417 4.92 29.88 9.70
CA ASP A 417 6.26 30.12 10.26
C ASP A 417 6.79 29.04 11.24
N GLU A 418 6.07 27.93 11.44
CA GLU A 418 6.59 26.84 12.27
C GLU A 418 7.72 26.09 11.56
N ASN A 419 8.86 25.93 12.25
CA ASN A 419 9.99 25.16 11.75
C ASN A 419 9.77 23.68 12.05
N ILE A 420 9.95 22.86 11.03
CA ILE A 420 9.69 21.42 11.07
C ILE A 420 10.88 20.64 10.52
N CYS A 421 11.09 19.47 11.11
CA CYS A 421 12.02 18.48 10.61
C CYS A 421 11.21 17.26 10.16
N VAL A 422 11.30 16.91 8.89
CA VAL A 422 10.66 15.73 8.30
C VAL A 422 11.72 14.69 8.02
N SER A 423 11.57 13.52 8.62
CA SER A 423 12.46 12.37 8.43
C SER A 423 11.69 11.25 7.74
N ILE A 424 12.36 10.59 6.78
CA ILE A 424 11.79 9.43 6.11
C ILE A 424 12.41 8.18 6.74
N PRO A 425 11.56 7.21 7.12
CA PRO A 425 11.99 5.92 7.63
C PRO A 425 13.04 5.22 6.75
N ARG A 426 13.93 4.44 7.37
CA ARG A 426 14.87 3.59 6.63
C ARG A 426 14.14 2.32 6.17
N ASN A 427 14.22 2.04 4.87
CA ASN A 427 13.80 0.75 4.31
C ASN A 427 14.97 0.05 3.57
N ASP A 428 16.17 0.66 3.51
CA ASP A 428 17.33 0.18 2.74
C ASP A 428 18.66 0.84 3.17
N THR A 429 19.80 0.36 2.64
CA THR A 429 21.20 0.75 2.98
C THR A 429 21.59 2.23 2.76
N GLN A 430 20.68 3.11 2.35
CA GLN A 430 20.97 4.51 2.04
C GLN A 430 19.95 5.45 2.71
N GLN A 431 20.36 6.11 3.78
CA GLN A 431 19.56 7.06 4.56
C GLN A 431 19.24 8.32 3.72
N LEU A 432 17.97 8.70 3.64
CA LEU A 432 17.59 10.01 3.11
C LEU A 432 17.90 11.09 4.14
N PRO A 433 18.33 12.28 3.72
CA PRO A 433 18.59 13.36 4.65
C PRO A 433 17.30 13.84 5.30
N ASN A 434 17.41 14.28 6.55
CA ASN A 434 16.34 15.00 7.21
C ASN A 434 16.03 16.28 6.44
N LEU A 435 14.75 16.54 6.25
CA LEU A 435 14.23 17.68 5.54
C LEU A 435 13.84 18.77 6.54
N VAL A 436 14.62 19.84 6.59
CA VAL A 436 14.34 20.99 7.46
C VAL A 436 13.62 22.06 6.64
N ALA A 437 12.42 22.43 7.07
CA ALA A 437 11.56 23.35 6.36
C ALA A 437 10.75 24.26 7.30
N THR A 438 10.27 25.38 6.77
CA THR A 438 9.31 26.27 7.45
C THR A 438 7.94 26.13 6.80
N VAL A 439 6.90 26.06 7.62
CA VAL A 439 5.51 26.03 7.16
C VAL A 439 5.14 27.38 6.55
N ALA A 440 4.81 27.35 5.25
CA ALA A 440 4.41 28.53 4.48
C ALA A 440 2.90 28.58 4.22
N ARG A 441 2.19 27.46 4.39
CA ARG A 441 0.73 27.40 4.23
C ARG A 441 0.16 26.19 4.97
N CYS A 442 -0.99 26.35 5.59
CA CYS A 442 -1.78 25.26 6.18
C CYS A 442 -3.26 25.48 5.79
N VAL A 443 -3.88 24.50 5.14
CA VAL A 443 -5.28 24.55 4.71
C VAL A 443 -6.04 23.40 5.33
N ASN A 444 -7.11 23.72 6.06
CA ASN A 444 -8.07 22.74 6.57
C ASN A 444 -9.10 22.44 5.48
N HIS A 445 -9.37 21.16 5.21
CA HIS A 445 -10.39 20.75 4.23
C HIS A 445 -11.72 20.36 4.86
N GLY A 446 -11.84 20.40 6.20
CA GLY A 446 -13.06 20.05 6.92
C GLY A 446 -13.29 18.54 7.10
N ASP A 447 -12.31 17.72 6.71
CA ASP A 447 -12.32 16.25 6.72
C ASP A 447 -11.36 15.64 7.76
N GLY A 448 -10.89 16.47 8.70
CA GLY A 448 -9.91 16.06 9.73
C GLY A 448 -8.45 16.12 9.27
N TRP A 449 -8.19 16.54 8.01
CA TRP A 449 -6.83 16.65 7.47
C TRP A 449 -6.47 18.07 7.06
N TYR A 450 -5.18 18.37 7.24
CA TYR A 450 -4.56 19.63 6.83
C TYR A 450 -3.60 19.39 5.67
N THR A 451 -3.75 20.15 4.58
CA THR A 451 -2.72 20.24 3.54
C THR A 451 -1.76 21.36 3.88
N ILE A 452 -0.49 20.99 4.03
CA ILE A 452 0.56 21.88 4.51
C ILE A 452 1.60 22.03 3.41
N GLY A 453 1.91 23.28 3.07
CA GLY A 453 3.04 23.61 2.20
C GLY A 453 4.19 24.10 3.07
N ALA A 454 5.33 23.44 2.99
CA ALA A 454 6.54 23.84 3.69
C ALA A 454 7.67 24.10 2.69
N GLN A 455 8.58 25.00 3.03
CA GLN A 455 9.70 25.41 2.19
C GLN A 455 11.03 25.17 2.88
N PHE A 456 12.00 24.65 2.13
CA PHE A 456 13.31 24.32 2.66
C PHE A 456 14.15 25.59 2.90
N HIS A 457 14.92 25.60 3.99
CA HIS A 457 15.91 26.67 4.22
C HIS A 457 17.09 26.61 3.23
N LYS A 458 17.32 25.44 2.61
CA LYS A 458 18.33 25.26 1.57
C LYS A 458 17.75 24.47 0.42
N VAL A 459 18.04 24.90 -0.81
CA VAL A 459 17.67 24.18 -2.03
C VAL A 459 18.27 22.77 -1.97
N LEU A 460 17.43 21.76 -2.13
CA LEU A 460 17.86 20.37 -2.09
C LEU A 460 18.76 20.04 -3.29
N PRO A 461 19.87 19.31 -3.09
CA PRO A 461 20.69 18.82 -4.19
C PRO A 461 19.88 17.91 -5.12
N LYS A 462 20.18 17.96 -6.42
CA LYS A 462 19.53 17.12 -7.44
C LYS A 462 19.59 15.62 -7.10
N LYS A 463 20.71 15.14 -6.57
CA LYS A 463 20.90 13.75 -6.11
C LYS A 463 19.93 13.35 -4.99
N THR A 464 19.62 14.27 -4.07
CA THR A 464 18.64 14.05 -3.00
C THR A 464 17.24 13.94 -3.59
N LEU A 465 16.85 14.88 -4.46
CA LEU A 465 15.57 14.82 -5.16
C LEU A 465 15.43 13.53 -5.99
N GLU A 466 16.48 13.09 -6.66
CA GLU A 466 16.50 11.82 -7.40
C GLU A 466 16.34 10.60 -6.48
N SER A 467 16.88 10.65 -5.26
CA SER A 467 16.73 9.58 -4.26
C SER A 467 15.29 9.50 -3.74
N PHE A 468 14.64 10.65 -3.52
CA PHE A 468 13.20 10.72 -3.22
C PHE A 468 12.36 10.22 -4.40
N ARG A 469 12.68 10.66 -5.62
CA ARG A 469 12.02 10.19 -6.85
C ARG A 469 12.09 8.67 -6.96
N ARG A 470 13.26 8.05 -6.69
CA ARG A 470 13.48 6.59 -6.68
C ARG A 470 12.58 5.87 -5.68
N ARG A 471 12.42 6.40 -4.46
CA ARG A 471 11.53 5.82 -3.44
C ARG A 471 10.05 6.05 -3.74
N SER A 472 9.69 7.14 -4.39
CA SER A 472 8.31 7.44 -4.77
C SER A 472 7.79 6.65 -5.98
N PHE A 473 8.65 5.91 -6.69
CA PHE A 473 8.26 5.12 -7.87
C PHE A 473 7.41 3.88 -7.57
N VAL A 474 7.09 3.62 -6.30
CA VAL A 474 6.25 2.49 -5.89
C VAL A 474 4.74 2.83 -5.92
N ARG A 475 4.29 4.10 -6.06
CA ARG A 475 2.84 4.40 -6.09
C ARG A 475 2.44 5.61 -6.94
N GLU A 476 1.96 5.32 -8.16
CA GLU A 476 0.98 6.12 -8.89
C GLU A 476 0.01 5.14 -9.58
N PHE A 477 -1.04 4.67 -8.88
CA PHE A 477 -2.11 3.89 -9.52
C PHE A 477 -3.54 4.33 -9.19
N TYR A 478 -3.76 5.37 -8.38
CA TYR A 478 -5.11 5.87 -8.13
C TYR A 478 -5.22 7.39 -8.32
N SER A 479 -5.52 7.79 -9.55
CA SER A 479 -6.31 8.98 -9.83
C SER A 479 -7.44 8.57 -10.77
N PHE A 480 -8.55 8.09 -10.23
CA PHE A 480 -9.81 8.09 -10.97
C PHE A 480 -10.60 9.32 -10.51
N SER A 481 -10.62 10.33 -11.38
CA SER A 481 -11.63 11.38 -11.35
C SER A 481 -12.62 11.13 -12.48
N LYS A 482 -13.84 10.76 -12.15
CA LYS A 482 -15.02 11.63 -12.25
C LYS A 482 -16.14 11.09 -11.40
#